data_AF-A0A4S4BIS1-F1
#
_entry.id   AF-A0A4S4BIS1-F1
#
_cell.length_a   1.000
_cell.length_b   1.000
_cell.length_c   1.000
_cell.angle_alpha   90.00
_cell.angle_beta   90.00
_cell.angle_gamma   90.00
#
_symmetry.space_group_name_H-M   'P 1'
#
loop_
_entity.id
_entity.type
_entity.pdbx_description
1 polymer ?
#
loop_
_entity_poly.entity_id
_entity_poly.type
_entity_poly.pdbx_seq_one_letter_code
_entity_poly.pdbx_strand_id
1 'polypeptide(L)'
;MAKKERCFCGSGKASKNCHRVASESRAANLFRLYDLVDKAVAAFFETKDVKPQCFSGCNNCCSDFFAVSEVELEIIMDDIHNSWTEQEIINLYKKVMNNIRTFQEAHPDLDHAIQTQLDYEDNHNNFKSFKGGRTRTSFPCPLLNEKTGKCSVYEKRPMVCRTHGTTHFELDDKLNKIESAVCEYIPSRLKNTENTPNTTVYQMKYEEIVNVTTNKGSLYIRKMPLFYGIHSLAYLQQFNPTKSTVVNRHNLDMSIKESNEMQLKKAASKR
;
A
#
# COMPACT_ATOMS: atom_id res chain seq x y z
N MET A 1 7.50 37.75 2.30
CA MET A 1 6.80 36.54 2.77
C MET A 1 6.70 35.56 1.62
N ALA A 2 7.33 34.39 1.69
CA ALA A 2 7.22 33.38 0.62
C ALA A 2 5.75 32.97 0.44
N LYS A 3 5.26 33.01 -0.81
CA LYS A 3 3.88 32.65 -1.17
C LYS A 3 3.66 31.20 -0.76
N LYS A 4 2.75 30.94 0.19
CA LYS A 4 2.43 29.57 0.62
C LYS A 4 1.93 28.79 -0.58
N GLU A 5 2.65 27.73 -0.94
CA GLU A 5 2.26 26.82 -2.01
C GLU A 5 0.90 26.20 -1.69
N ARG A 6 -0.01 26.24 -2.66
CA ARG A 6 -1.32 25.59 -2.55
C ARG A 6 -1.15 24.08 -2.73
N CYS A 7 -1.96 23.30 -2.06
CA CYS A 7 -1.89 21.85 -2.16
C CYS A 7 -2.25 21.38 -3.57
N PHE A 8 -1.48 20.43 -4.10
CA PHE A 8 -1.67 19.85 -5.43
C PHE A 8 -3.01 19.11 -5.60
N CYS A 9 -3.69 18.73 -4.52
CA CYS A 9 -4.96 18.02 -4.59
C CYS A 9 -6.16 18.91 -4.98
N GLY A 10 -5.94 20.20 -5.25
CA GLY A 10 -7.01 21.12 -5.65
C GLY A 10 -7.91 21.60 -4.51
N SER A 11 -7.65 21.20 -3.25
CA SER A 11 -8.45 21.61 -2.08
C SER A 11 -8.42 23.11 -1.77
N GLY A 12 -7.57 23.87 -2.44
CA GLY A 12 -7.32 25.29 -2.14
C GLY A 12 -6.59 25.52 -0.80
N LYS A 13 -6.35 24.49 0.02
CA LYS A 13 -5.60 24.61 1.29
C LYS A 13 -4.10 24.81 1.01
N ALA A 14 -3.39 25.39 1.98
CA ALA A 14 -1.91 25.42 1.93
C ALA A 14 -1.38 23.97 1.99
N SER A 15 -0.30 23.65 1.25
CA SER A 15 0.21 22.27 1.16
C SER A 15 0.44 21.65 2.56
N LYS A 16 1.13 22.39 3.44
CA LYS A 16 1.38 22.02 4.84
C LYS A 16 0.14 21.71 5.69
N ASN A 17 -1.05 22.18 5.27
CA ASN A 17 -2.33 22.00 5.98
C ASN A 17 -3.24 21.00 5.26
N CYS A 18 -2.75 20.28 4.24
CA CYS A 18 -3.55 19.31 3.48
C CYS A 18 -2.77 18.03 3.20
N HIS A 19 -1.70 18.12 2.42
CA HIS A 19 -0.76 17.02 2.18
C HIS A 19 0.63 17.59 2.44
N ARG A 20 1.27 17.22 3.55
CA ARG A 20 2.59 17.70 3.99
C ARG A 20 3.72 17.11 3.14
N VAL A 21 3.65 17.35 1.83
CA VAL A 21 4.55 16.82 0.80
C VAL A 21 4.77 17.88 -0.28
N ALA A 22 5.89 17.80 -0.99
CA ALA A 22 6.18 18.63 -2.16
C ALA A 22 5.31 18.21 -3.36
N SER A 23 4.91 19.15 -4.22
CA SER A 23 3.96 18.88 -5.32
C SER A 23 4.45 17.85 -6.34
N GLU A 24 5.77 17.80 -6.56
CA GLU A 24 6.42 16.91 -7.53
C GLU A 24 6.98 15.64 -6.87
N SER A 25 6.67 15.42 -5.59
CA SER A 25 7.15 14.25 -4.88
C SER A 25 6.46 12.96 -5.31
N ARG A 26 7.10 11.84 -4.99
CA ARG A 26 6.53 10.51 -5.24
C ARG A 26 5.18 10.36 -4.55
N ALA A 27 5.08 10.82 -3.30
CA ALA A 27 3.85 10.80 -2.53
C ALA A 27 2.75 11.66 -3.17
N ALA A 28 3.07 12.86 -3.65
CA ALA A 28 2.08 13.71 -4.33
C ALA A 28 1.54 13.08 -5.61
N ASN A 29 2.42 12.49 -6.43
CA ASN A 29 2.01 11.74 -7.62
C ASN A 29 1.15 10.53 -7.28
N LEU A 30 1.47 9.84 -6.20
CA LEU A 30 0.69 8.71 -5.73
C LEU A 30 -0.70 9.12 -5.22
N PHE A 31 -0.81 10.24 -4.49
CA PHE A 31 -2.11 10.80 -4.10
C PHE A 31 -2.98 11.19 -5.30
N ARG A 32 -2.37 11.76 -6.36
CA ARG A 32 -3.10 12.03 -7.61
C ARG A 32 -3.59 10.74 -8.26
N LEU A 33 -2.77 9.70 -8.27
CA LEU A 33 -3.16 8.40 -8.81
C LEU A 33 -4.30 7.76 -8.01
N TYR A 34 -4.27 7.85 -6.68
CA TYR A 34 -5.37 7.38 -5.83
C TYR A 34 -6.69 8.06 -6.13
N ASP A 35 -6.67 9.39 -6.27
CA ASP A 35 -7.86 10.15 -6.64
C ASP A 35 -8.42 9.74 -8.01
N LEU A 36 -7.55 9.47 -9.00
CA LEU A 36 -7.97 8.94 -10.31
C LEU A 36 -8.62 7.55 -10.19
N VAL A 37 -8.05 6.66 -9.40
CA VAL A 37 -8.59 5.31 -9.18
C VAL A 37 -9.93 5.37 -8.46
N ASP A 38 -10.03 6.12 -7.36
CA ASP A 38 -11.26 6.25 -6.59
C ASP A 38 -12.39 6.87 -7.45
N LYS A 39 -12.07 7.88 -8.28
CA LYS A 39 -13.04 8.47 -9.23
C LYS A 39 -13.45 7.49 -10.32
N ALA A 40 -12.52 6.70 -10.87
CA ALA A 40 -12.85 5.70 -11.89
C ALA A 40 -13.78 4.61 -11.32
N VAL A 41 -13.54 4.18 -10.08
CA VAL A 41 -14.42 3.24 -9.37
C VAL A 41 -15.80 3.85 -9.13
N ALA A 42 -15.86 5.07 -8.59
CA ALA A 42 -17.13 5.75 -8.32
C ALA A 42 -17.96 5.93 -9.61
N ALA A 43 -17.35 6.48 -10.67
CA ALA A 43 -18.02 6.72 -11.94
C ALA A 43 -18.52 5.40 -12.59
N PHE A 44 -17.76 4.31 -12.47
CA PHE A 44 -18.20 3.01 -12.98
C PHE A 44 -19.48 2.55 -12.28
N PHE A 45 -19.53 2.58 -10.95
CA PHE A 45 -20.68 2.10 -10.18
C PHE A 45 -21.87 3.08 -10.13
N GLU A 46 -21.68 4.36 -10.46
CA GLU A 46 -22.79 5.31 -10.63
C GLU A 46 -23.69 4.93 -11.83
N THR A 47 -23.10 4.36 -12.88
CA THR A 47 -23.82 4.01 -14.13
C THR A 47 -24.36 2.58 -14.16
N LYS A 48 -24.15 1.81 -13.09
CA LYS A 48 -24.49 0.38 -13.03
C LYS A 48 -25.58 0.13 -11.98
N ASP A 49 -26.51 -0.75 -12.33
CA ASP A 49 -27.51 -1.25 -11.37
C ASP A 49 -26.90 -2.19 -10.31
N VAL A 50 -25.69 -2.67 -10.56
CA VAL A 50 -24.92 -3.51 -9.62
C VAL A 50 -24.15 -2.61 -8.66
N LYS A 51 -24.33 -2.85 -7.35
CA LYS A 51 -23.54 -2.19 -6.31
C LYS A 51 -22.24 -2.94 -6.06
N PRO A 52 -21.15 -2.23 -5.70
CA PRO A 52 -19.90 -2.87 -5.37
C PRO A 52 -20.07 -3.73 -4.10
N GLN A 53 -19.55 -4.96 -4.14
CA GLN A 53 -19.53 -5.85 -2.98
C GLN A 53 -18.56 -5.33 -1.88
N CYS A 54 -17.54 -4.56 -2.29
CA CYS A 54 -16.60 -3.90 -1.39
C CYS A 54 -16.96 -2.42 -1.24
N PHE A 55 -17.12 -1.93 -0.01
CA PHE A 55 -17.45 -0.54 0.31
C PHE A 55 -16.75 -0.10 1.61
N SER A 56 -16.78 1.21 1.92
CA SER A 56 -16.21 1.72 3.17
C SER A 56 -16.87 1.08 4.40
N GLY A 57 -16.10 0.29 5.16
CA GLY A 57 -16.60 -0.49 6.28
C GLY A 57 -16.69 -2.00 6.01
N CYS A 58 -16.51 -2.45 4.76
CA CYS A 58 -16.16 -3.84 4.47
C CYS A 58 -14.70 -4.06 4.87
N ASN A 59 -14.46 -4.99 5.80
CA ASN A 59 -13.14 -5.33 6.32
C ASN A 59 -12.72 -6.76 5.97
N ASN A 60 -13.42 -7.41 5.04
CA ASN A 60 -13.18 -8.82 4.77
C ASN A 60 -11.74 -9.06 4.28
N CYS A 61 -11.20 -8.22 3.39
CA CYS A 61 -9.82 -8.32 2.95
C CYS A 61 -8.80 -7.80 3.98
N CYS A 62 -9.23 -7.22 5.11
CA CYS A 62 -8.30 -6.74 6.13
C CYS A 62 -7.58 -7.88 6.85
N SER A 63 -8.01 -9.13 6.69
CA SER A 63 -7.25 -10.30 7.16
C SER A 63 -6.37 -10.90 6.06
N ASP A 64 -6.18 -10.23 4.93
CA ASP A 64 -5.21 -10.62 3.92
C ASP A 64 -3.91 -9.81 4.12
N PHE A 65 -2.75 -10.45 3.93
CA PHE A 65 -1.49 -9.73 3.88
C PHE A 65 -1.28 -9.20 2.46
N PHE A 66 -1.29 -7.87 2.34
CA PHE A 66 -0.96 -7.20 1.08
C PHE A 66 0.40 -6.53 1.18
N ALA A 67 1.19 -6.70 0.13
CA ALA A 67 2.42 -5.96 -0.03
C ALA A 67 2.13 -4.50 -0.37
N VAL A 68 2.91 -3.61 0.23
CA VAL A 68 2.83 -2.18 0.05
C VAL A 68 4.22 -1.64 -0.26
N SER A 69 4.27 -0.61 -1.09
CA SER A 69 5.52 0.06 -1.45
C SER A 69 6.12 0.87 -0.29
N GLU A 70 7.42 1.17 -0.39
CA GLU A 70 8.12 2.03 0.57
C GLU A 70 7.43 3.40 0.72
N VAL A 71 7.04 4.04 -0.39
CA VAL A 71 6.36 5.35 -0.36
C VAL A 71 4.98 5.28 0.29
N GLU A 72 4.24 4.18 0.10
CA GLU A 72 2.96 3.98 0.80
C GLU A 72 3.13 3.84 2.30
N LEU A 73 4.13 3.07 2.72
CA LEU A 73 4.48 2.92 4.13
C LEU A 73 4.87 4.26 4.74
N GLU A 74 5.69 5.05 4.06
CA GLU A 74 6.08 6.37 4.53
C GLU A 74 4.89 7.33 4.62
N ILE A 75 3.97 7.32 3.65
CA ILE A 75 2.73 8.10 3.71
C ILE A 75 1.90 7.72 4.94
N ILE A 76 1.71 6.41 5.18
CA ILE A 76 0.92 5.90 6.31
C ILE A 76 1.59 6.27 7.64
N MET A 77 2.89 6.03 7.77
CA MET A 77 3.62 6.32 9.00
C MET A 77 3.76 7.81 9.27
N ASP A 78 3.87 8.66 8.24
CA ASP A 78 3.81 10.11 8.39
C ASP A 78 2.42 10.55 8.89
N ASP A 79 1.34 10.00 8.35
CA ASP A 79 -0.01 10.32 8.80
C ASP A 79 -0.23 9.92 10.26
N ILE A 80 0.17 8.70 10.62
CA ILE A 80 0.08 8.17 12.00
C ILE A 80 0.85 9.07 12.97
N HIS A 81 2.13 9.35 12.69
CA HIS A 81 2.97 10.13 13.61
C HIS A 81 2.41 11.53 13.90
N ASN A 82 1.71 12.11 12.93
CA ASN A 82 1.25 13.48 13.03
C ASN A 82 -0.22 13.65 13.44
N SER A 83 -1.03 12.58 13.36
CA SER A 83 -2.47 12.66 13.63
C SER A 83 -2.92 11.77 14.78
N TRP A 84 -2.11 10.80 15.19
CA TRP A 84 -2.43 9.88 16.29
C TRP A 84 -1.78 10.33 17.59
N THR A 85 -2.39 9.96 18.69
CA THR A 85 -1.81 10.09 20.03
C THR A 85 -0.69 9.08 20.25
N GLU A 86 0.24 9.38 21.15
CA GLU A 86 1.30 8.43 21.53
C GLU A 86 0.73 7.07 21.97
N GLN A 87 -0.40 7.08 22.68
CA GLN A 87 -1.04 5.85 23.15
C GLN A 87 -1.60 5.00 22.00
N GLU A 88 -2.16 5.61 20.97
CA GLU A 88 -2.61 4.91 19.75
C GLU A 88 -1.43 4.29 19.00
N ILE A 89 -0.30 5.01 18.91
CA ILE A 89 0.93 4.51 18.29
C ILE A 89 1.51 3.34 19.07
N ILE A 90 1.55 3.42 20.41
CA ILE A 90 1.95 2.30 21.27
C ILE A 90 1.05 1.07 21.04
N ASN A 91 -0.26 1.28 20.94
CA ASN A 91 -1.21 0.20 20.69
C ASN A 91 -1.02 -0.42 19.30
N LEU A 92 -0.71 0.39 18.28
CA LEU A 92 -0.34 -0.08 16.95
C LEU A 92 0.90 -0.97 17.00
N TYR A 93 1.97 -0.52 17.65
CA TYR A 93 3.20 -1.29 17.77
C TYR A 93 2.97 -2.64 18.46
N LYS A 94 2.15 -2.68 19.51
CA LYS A 94 1.74 -3.94 20.17
C LYS A 94 1.03 -4.89 19.20
N LYS A 95 0.06 -4.39 18.43
CA LYS A 95 -0.64 -5.19 17.40
C LYS A 95 0.32 -5.73 16.35
N VAL A 96 1.21 -4.87 15.84
CA VAL A 96 2.19 -5.23 14.82
C VAL A 96 3.14 -6.32 15.33
N MET A 97 3.68 -6.19 16.54
CA MET A 97 4.54 -7.22 17.13
C MET A 97 3.83 -8.56 17.28
N ASN A 98 2.55 -8.53 17.69
CA ASN A 98 1.75 -9.76 17.79
C ASN A 98 1.52 -10.40 16.40
N ASN A 99 1.16 -9.59 15.40
CA ASN A 99 0.97 -10.05 14.02
C ASN A 99 2.24 -10.67 13.43
N ILE A 100 3.40 -10.04 13.65
CA ILE A 100 4.71 -10.57 13.22
C ILE A 100 4.95 -11.95 13.83
N ARG A 101 4.84 -12.07 15.15
CA ARG A 101 5.05 -13.34 15.85
C ARG A 101 4.11 -14.43 15.33
N THR A 102 2.81 -14.14 15.24
CA THR A 102 1.82 -15.10 14.75
C THR A 102 2.09 -15.51 13.30
N PHE A 103 2.54 -14.57 12.45
CA PHE A 103 2.88 -14.87 11.07
C PHE A 103 4.12 -15.77 10.96
N GLN A 104 5.17 -15.47 11.72
CA GLN A 104 6.41 -16.24 11.75
C GLN A 104 6.20 -17.68 12.20
N GLU A 105 5.35 -17.88 13.22
CA GLU A 105 4.98 -19.21 13.71
C GLU A 105 4.20 -20.01 12.66
N ALA A 106 3.27 -19.37 11.94
CA ALA A 106 2.41 -20.04 10.97
C ALA A 106 3.07 -20.23 9.58
N HIS A 107 3.97 -19.33 9.18
CA HIS A 107 4.49 -19.23 7.81
C HIS A 107 6.01 -19.00 7.76
N PRO A 108 6.84 -19.85 8.39
CA PRO A 108 8.28 -19.62 8.50
C PRO A 108 9.02 -19.60 7.14
N ASP A 109 8.53 -20.32 6.15
CA ASP A 109 9.08 -20.33 4.79
C ASP A 109 8.84 -19.00 4.05
N LEU A 110 7.63 -18.45 4.17
CA LEU A 110 7.27 -17.16 3.59
C LEU A 110 7.88 -15.99 4.37
N ASP A 111 7.97 -16.06 5.71
CA ASP A 111 8.69 -15.06 6.51
C ASP A 111 10.13 -14.87 6.01
N HIS A 112 10.85 -15.97 5.79
CA HIS A 112 12.21 -15.92 5.26
C HIS A 112 12.27 -15.24 3.89
N ALA A 113 11.33 -15.56 2.99
CA ALA A 113 11.28 -14.98 1.66
C ALA A 113 10.96 -13.48 1.69
N ILE A 114 9.98 -13.03 2.48
CA ILE A 114 9.64 -11.61 2.66
C ILE A 114 10.88 -10.80 3.12
N GLN A 115 11.68 -11.38 3.99
CA GLN A 115 12.86 -10.71 4.53
C GLN A 115 14.06 -10.69 3.57
N THR A 116 14.17 -11.66 2.66
CA THR A 116 15.39 -11.89 1.86
C THR A 116 15.24 -11.73 0.35
N GLN A 117 14.04 -11.88 -0.21
CA GLN A 117 13.77 -11.89 -1.64
C GLN A 117 13.09 -10.59 -2.10
N LEU A 118 13.37 -10.15 -3.32
CA LEU A 118 12.77 -8.94 -3.91
C LEU A 118 11.41 -9.22 -4.55
N ASP A 119 11.21 -10.44 -5.05
CA ASP A 119 10.14 -10.91 -5.93
C ASP A 119 9.30 -12.02 -5.28
N TYR A 120 9.27 -12.12 -3.95
CA TYR A 120 8.52 -13.17 -3.22
C TYR A 120 7.01 -13.20 -3.58
N GLU A 121 6.47 -12.08 -4.06
CA GLU A 121 5.06 -11.93 -4.44
C GLU A 121 4.68 -12.66 -5.73
N ASP A 122 5.66 -12.91 -6.62
CA ASP A 122 5.38 -13.41 -7.98
C ASP A 122 4.79 -14.81 -7.97
N ASN A 123 5.06 -15.62 -6.94
CA ASN A 123 4.47 -16.96 -6.85
C ASN A 123 4.31 -17.46 -5.41
N HIS A 124 3.24 -17.02 -4.75
CA HIS A 124 2.89 -17.50 -3.42
C HIS A 124 2.64 -19.02 -3.34
N ASN A 125 2.33 -19.70 -4.45
CA ASN A 125 2.13 -21.15 -4.45
C ASN A 125 3.45 -21.93 -4.23
N ASN A 126 4.59 -21.27 -4.30
CA ASN A 126 5.89 -21.86 -3.98
C ASN A 126 6.08 -22.08 -2.47
N PHE A 127 5.26 -21.43 -1.62
CA PHE A 127 5.36 -21.56 -0.17
C PHE A 127 4.41 -22.64 0.34
N LYS A 128 4.97 -23.61 1.08
CA LYS A 128 4.23 -24.76 1.63
C LYS A 128 3.13 -24.31 2.58
N SER A 129 3.36 -23.20 3.27
CA SER A 129 2.41 -22.61 4.22
C SER A 129 1.21 -21.92 3.55
N PHE A 130 1.25 -21.73 2.22
CA PHE A 130 0.19 -21.09 1.43
C PHE A 130 -0.24 -21.95 0.23
N LYS A 131 -0.69 -23.18 0.50
CA LYS A 131 -1.34 -24.02 -0.53
C LYS A 131 -2.71 -23.43 -0.90
N GLY A 132 -2.84 -22.95 -2.13
CA GLY A 132 -4.11 -22.45 -2.69
C GLY A 132 -4.19 -20.93 -2.89
N GLY A 133 -3.06 -20.21 -2.76
CA GLY A 133 -2.94 -18.82 -3.25
C GLY A 133 -3.72 -17.74 -2.47
N ARG A 134 -4.30 -18.06 -1.32
CA ARG A 134 -4.99 -17.07 -0.48
C ARG A 134 -4.00 -16.41 0.47
N THR A 135 -3.84 -15.11 0.42
CA THR A 135 -2.94 -14.35 1.32
C THR A 135 -3.54 -14.13 2.72
N ARG A 136 -4.44 -15.00 3.18
CA ARG A 136 -5.19 -14.79 4.43
C ARG A 136 -4.36 -15.15 5.66
N THR A 137 -4.31 -14.25 6.62
CA THR A 137 -3.73 -14.43 7.96
C THR A 137 -4.81 -14.76 9.00
N SER A 138 -4.41 -15.37 10.11
CA SER A 138 -5.30 -15.65 11.26
C SER A 138 -5.62 -14.42 12.11
N PHE A 139 -5.00 -13.29 11.80
CA PHE A 139 -5.15 -12.01 12.47
C PHE A 139 -5.52 -10.92 11.46
N PRO A 140 -6.18 -9.82 11.89
CA PRO A 140 -6.48 -8.70 11.03
C PRO A 140 -5.28 -7.76 10.85
N CYS A 141 -5.36 -6.92 9.83
CA CYS A 141 -4.50 -5.77 9.59
C CYS A 141 -4.39 -4.91 10.86
N PRO A 142 -3.18 -4.49 11.26
CA PRO A 142 -3.00 -3.74 12.50
C PRO A 142 -3.69 -2.35 12.49
N LEU A 143 -4.03 -1.83 11.30
CA LEU A 143 -4.75 -0.58 11.11
C LEU A 143 -6.28 -0.74 11.06
N LEU A 144 -6.81 -1.96 11.21
CA LEU A 144 -8.25 -2.19 11.31
C LEU A 144 -8.76 -1.77 12.70
N ASN A 145 -9.80 -0.95 12.73
CA ASN A 145 -10.63 -0.77 13.90
C ASN A 145 -11.73 -1.84 13.90
N GLU A 146 -11.48 -2.94 14.62
CA GLU A 146 -12.37 -4.11 14.67
C GLU A 146 -13.77 -3.79 15.22
N LYS A 147 -13.91 -2.77 16.07
CA LYS A 147 -15.22 -2.37 16.61
C LYS A 147 -16.11 -1.70 15.55
N THR A 148 -15.50 -0.97 14.62
CA THR A 148 -16.23 -0.20 13.59
C THR A 148 -16.18 -0.84 12.21
N GLY A 149 -15.29 -1.82 12.01
CA GLY A 149 -15.00 -2.41 10.70
C GLY A 149 -14.22 -1.47 9.75
N LYS A 150 -13.77 -0.30 10.22
CA LYS A 150 -13.12 0.71 9.37
C LYS A 150 -11.61 0.73 9.53
N CYS A 151 -10.90 1.04 8.45
CA CYS A 151 -9.47 1.32 8.49
C CYS A 151 -9.20 2.65 9.20
N SER A 152 -8.31 2.67 10.18
CA SER A 152 -7.92 3.88 10.92
C SER A 152 -7.17 4.90 10.07
N VAL A 153 -6.69 4.51 8.87
CA VAL A 153 -6.05 5.38 7.88
C VAL A 153 -6.73 5.29 6.52
N TYR A 154 -8.06 5.16 6.49
CA TYR A 154 -8.82 4.86 5.26
C TYR A 154 -8.47 5.75 4.06
N GLU A 155 -8.28 7.06 4.28
CA GLU A 155 -7.90 8.01 3.23
C GLU A 155 -6.47 7.82 2.72
N LYS A 156 -5.59 7.21 3.53
CA LYS A 156 -4.19 6.88 3.19
C LYS A 156 -4.00 5.41 2.81
N ARG A 157 -5.10 4.67 2.58
CA ARG A 157 -5.01 3.25 2.22
C ARG A 157 -4.15 3.06 0.94
N PRO A 158 -3.31 2.01 0.90
CA PRO A 158 -2.48 1.65 -0.26
C PRO A 158 -3.30 1.39 -1.54
N MET A 159 -2.63 1.41 -2.69
CA MET A 159 -3.18 1.09 -4.02
C MET A 159 -3.92 -0.24 -4.02
N VAL A 160 -3.28 -1.31 -3.51
CA VAL A 160 -3.87 -2.65 -3.42
C VAL A 160 -5.18 -2.65 -2.62
N CYS A 161 -5.26 -1.88 -1.54
CA CYS A 161 -6.50 -1.76 -0.75
C CYS A 161 -7.59 -0.93 -1.45
N ARG A 162 -7.25 -0.14 -2.48
CA ARG A 162 -8.22 0.62 -3.30
C ARG A 162 -8.78 -0.20 -4.45
N THR A 163 -8.01 -1.16 -4.94
CA THR A 163 -8.32 -1.93 -6.16
C THR A 163 -8.82 -3.35 -5.87
N HIS A 164 -8.43 -3.94 -4.73
CA HIS A 164 -8.83 -5.30 -4.39
C HIS A 164 -10.35 -5.46 -4.29
N GLY A 165 -10.94 -6.22 -5.22
CA GLY A 165 -12.38 -6.49 -5.29
C GLY A 165 -13.24 -5.33 -5.80
N THR A 166 -12.63 -4.19 -6.15
CA THR A 166 -13.33 -3.01 -6.69
C THR A 166 -12.92 -2.71 -8.12
N THR A 167 -11.79 -3.26 -8.58
CA THR A 167 -11.27 -3.11 -9.95
C THR A 167 -10.72 -4.44 -10.47
N HIS A 168 -10.30 -4.45 -11.74
CA HIS A 168 -9.47 -5.50 -12.30
C HIS A 168 -8.33 -4.92 -13.16
N PHE A 169 -7.38 -5.79 -13.49
CA PHE A 169 -6.28 -5.52 -14.42
C PHE A 169 -6.23 -6.64 -15.45
N GLU A 170 -5.83 -6.30 -16.68
CA GLU A 170 -5.51 -7.26 -17.72
C GLU A 170 -4.27 -8.05 -17.33
N LEU A 171 -4.41 -9.37 -17.24
CA LEU A 171 -3.25 -10.26 -17.13
C LEU A 171 -2.94 -10.88 -18.49
N ASP A 172 -1.89 -11.70 -18.54
CA ASP A 172 -1.66 -12.57 -19.69
C ASP A 172 -2.82 -13.57 -19.89
N ASP A 173 -2.93 -14.09 -21.12
CA ASP A 173 -4.00 -15.01 -21.52
C ASP A 173 -4.09 -16.28 -20.68
N LYS A 174 -2.99 -16.72 -20.08
CA LYS A 174 -2.97 -17.93 -19.25
C LYS A 174 -3.59 -17.61 -17.89
N LEU A 175 -3.20 -16.51 -17.27
CA LEU A 175 -3.71 -16.06 -15.98
C LEU A 175 -5.16 -15.57 -16.05
N ASN A 176 -5.57 -14.96 -17.16
CA ASN A 176 -6.96 -14.53 -17.39
C ASN A 176 -7.97 -15.69 -17.45
N LYS A 177 -7.50 -16.94 -17.60
CA LYS A 177 -8.36 -18.14 -17.63
C LYS A 177 -8.39 -18.91 -16.31
N ILE A 178 -7.57 -18.50 -15.33
CA ILE A 178 -7.51 -19.16 -14.03
C ILE A 178 -8.58 -18.56 -13.14
N GLU A 179 -9.58 -19.37 -12.79
CA GLU A 179 -10.60 -18.97 -11.81
C GLU A 179 -10.03 -19.00 -10.39
N SER A 180 -10.36 -17.98 -9.61
CA SER A 180 -10.00 -17.88 -8.20
C SER A 180 -10.99 -16.96 -7.46
N ALA A 181 -11.15 -17.18 -6.17
CA ALA A 181 -11.90 -16.23 -5.34
C ALA A 181 -11.04 -15.00 -5.06
N VAL A 182 -11.64 -13.81 -5.16
CA VAL A 182 -11.04 -12.57 -4.64
C VAL A 182 -11.19 -12.52 -3.13
N CYS A 183 -12.36 -12.95 -2.63
CA CYS A 183 -12.65 -13.15 -1.20
C CYS A 183 -13.91 -14.03 -1.03
N GLU A 184 -14.34 -14.29 0.20
CA GLU A 184 -15.51 -15.12 0.52
C GLU A 184 -16.83 -14.59 -0.07
N TYR A 185 -16.93 -13.29 -0.32
CA TYR A 185 -18.10 -12.64 -0.93
C TYR A 185 -17.96 -12.46 -2.44
N ILE A 186 -16.75 -12.60 -2.99
CA ILE A 186 -16.44 -12.48 -4.42
C ILE A 186 -15.75 -13.79 -4.84
N PRO A 187 -16.52 -14.88 -5.01
CA PRO A 187 -15.96 -16.23 -5.18
C PRO A 187 -15.37 -16.48 -6.56
N SER A 188 -15.64 -15.61 -7.53
CA SER A 188 -15.13 -15.70 -8.90
C SER A 188 -14.52 -14.37 -9.32
N ARG A 189 -13.22 -14.41 -9.59
CA ARG A 189 -12.46 -13.29 -10.12
C ARG A 189 -12.92 -12.97 -11.55
N LEU A 190 -13.21 -13.98 -12.36
CA LEU A 190 -13.65 -13.79 -13.75
C LEU A 190 -14.97 -13.01 -13.80
N LYS A 191 -15.94 -13.37 -12.95
CA LYS A 191 -17.18 -12.60 -12.81
C LYS A 191 -16.95 -11.20 -12.22
N ASN A 192 -15.97 -11.05 -11.33
CA ASN A 192 -15.62 -9.74 -10.80
C ASN A 192 -15.09 -8.80 -11.90
N THR A 193 -14.27 -9.32 -12.82
CA THR A 193 -13.75 -8.57 -13.98
C THR A 193 -14.88 -8.00 -14.84
N GLU A 194 -15.96 -8.75 -15.06
CA GLU A 194 -17.13 -8.29 -15.82
C GLU A 194 -17.87 -7.11 -15.14
N ASN A 195 -17.74 -6.99 -13.81
CA ASN A 195 -18.53 -6.09 -12.98
C ASN A 195 -17.69 -5.01 -12.27
N THR A 196 -16.46 -4.78 -12.72
CA THR A 196 -15.55 -3.78 -12.16
C THR A 196 -14.83 -3.04 -13.28
N PRO A 197 -14.34 -1.79 -13.06
CA PRO A 197 -13.56 -1.08 -14.06
C PRO A 197 -12.18 -1.71 -14.26
N ASN A 198 -11.73 -1.71 -15.52
CA ASN A 198 -10.35 -2.01 -15.89
C ASN A 198 -9.44 -0.85 -15.45
N THR A 199 -8.44 -1.15 -14.65
CA THR A 199 -7.50 -0.17 -14.08
C THR A 199 -6.05 -0.46 -14.44
N THR A 200 -5.80 -1.23 -15.50
CA THR A 200 -4.44 -1.64 -15.95
C THR A 200 -3.52 -0.44 -16.14
N VAL A 201 -4.01 0.64 -16.75
CA VAL A 201 -3.24 1.89 -16.93
C VAL A 201 -2.85 2.52 -15.60
N TYR A 202 -3.69 2.43 -14.57
CA TYR A 202 -3.35 2.94 -13.24
C TYR A 202 -2.35 2.05 -12.53
N GLN A 203 -2.40 0.73 -12.73
CA GLN A 203 -1.38 -0.19 -12.21
C GLN A 203 -0.01 0.07 -12.83
N MET A 204 0.07 0.29 -14.14
CA MET A 204 1.34 0.63 -14.80
C MET A 204 1.93 1.93 -14.24
N LYS A 205 1.10 2.97 -14.09
CA LYS A 205 1.53 4.23 -13.45
C LYS A 205 1.94 4.04 -12.00
N TYR A 206 1.25 3.18 -11.26
CA TYR A 206 1.63 2.84 -9.89
C TYR A 206 3.03 2.24 -9.86
N GLU A 207 3.33 1.26 -10.71
CA GLU A 207 4.67 0.65 -10.79
C GLU A 207 5.75 1.65 -11.19
N GLU A 208 5.48 2.57 -12.12
CA GLU A 208 6.38 3.67 -12.47
C GLU A 208 6.63 4.62 -11.28
N ILE A 209 5.59 4.91 -10.50
CA ILE A 209 5.65 5.81 -9.35
C ILE A 209 6.33 5.15 -8.16
N VAL A 210 6.23 3.85 -7.92
CA VAL A 210 6.81 3.24 -6.70
C VAL A 210 8.23 2.72 -6.90
N ASN A 211 8.66 2.55 -8.16
CA ASN A 211 10.01 2.12 -8.50
C ASN A 211 10.89 3.29 -8.96
N VAL A 212 12.18 3.04 -9.10
CA VAL A 212 13.13 4.04 -9.60
C VAL A 212 13.46 3.74 -11.05
N THR A 213 13.20 4.70 -11.93
CA THR A 213 13.60 4.63 -13.34
C THR A 213 14.33 5.90 -13.72
N THR A 214 15.50 5.74 -14.34
CA THR A 214 16.30 6.84 -14.88
C THR A 214 16.91 6.43 -16.22
N ASN A 215 17.56 7.38 -16.90
CA ASN A 215 18.39 7.08 -18.06
C ASN A 215 19.58 6.14 -17.77
N LYS A 216 19.96 5.96 -16.50
CA LYS A 216 21.05 5.06 -16.08
C LYS A 216 20.58 3.64 -15.74
N GLY A 217 19.27 3.39 -15.80
CA GLY A 217 18.67 2.11 -15.49
C GLY A 217 17.50 2.22 -14.51
N SER A 218 16.96 1.05 -14.17
CA SER A 218 15.82 0.88 -13.27
C SER A 218 16.23 0.10 -12.02
N LEU A 219 15.61 0.46 -10.89
CA LEU A 219 15.74 -0.25 -9.62
C LEU A 219 14.32 -0.55 -9.12
N TYR A 220 14.01 -1.84 -9.01
CA TYR A 220 12.80 -2.32 -8.37
C TYR A 220 12.95 -2.17 -6.86
N ILE A 221 11.97 -1.52 -6.22
CA ILE A 221 11.95 -1.31 -4.78
C ILE A 221 11.08 -2.39 -4.15
N ARG A 222 11.67 -3.15 -3.23
CA ARG A 222 10.97 -4.22 -2.52
C ARG A 222 9.72 -3.67 -1.84
N LYS A 223 8.57 -4.29 -2.11
CA LYS A 223 7.33 -4.08 -1.38
C LYS A 223 7.29 -5.08 -0.22
N MET A 224 6.65 -4.72 0.88
CA MET A 224 6.55 -5.59 2.06
C MET A 224 5.12 -5.66 2.55
N PRO A 225 4.69 -6.77 3.19
CA PRO A 225 3.39 -6.78 3.84
C PRO A 225 3.30 -5.63 4.85
N LEU A 226 2.15 -4.96 4.90
CA LEU A 226 1.97 -3.73 5.68
C LEU A 226 2.49 -3.83 7.12
N PHE A 227 2.22 -4.94 7.82
CA PHE A 227 2.66 -5.14 9.19
C PHE A 227 4.19 -5.32 9.31
N TYR A 228 4.86 -5.95 8.34
CA TYR A 228 6.33 -5.97 8.28
C TYR A 228 6.90 -4.58 8.00
N GLY A 229 6.32 -3.84 7.07
CA GLY A 229 6.76 -2.47 6.77
C GLY A 229 6.68 -1.54 7.98
N ILE A 230 5.55 -1.56 8.69
CA ILE A 230 5.38 -0.80 9.94
C ILE A 230 6.40 -1.26 10.99
N HIS A 231 6.57 -2.58 11.17
CA HIS A 231 7.54 -3.14 12.12
C HIS A 231 8.96 -2.65 11.82
N SER A 232 9.40 -2.73 10.56
CA SER A 232 10.74 -2.31 10.15
C SER A 232 11.00 -0.83 10.43
N LEU A 233 10.05 0.04 10.10
CA LEU A 233 10.17 1.49 10.34
C LEU A 233 10.13 1.82 11.85
N ALA A 234 9.27 1.16 12.62
CA ALA A 234 9.19 1.34 14.07
C ALA A 234 10.46 0.84 14.77
N TYR A 235 11.04 -0.29 14.32
CA TYR A 235 12.27 -0.85 14.87
C TYR A 235 13.46 0.11 14.74
N LEU A 236 13.58 0.85 13.63
CA LEU A 236 14.62 1.86 13.44
C LEU A 236 14.57 2.98 14.49
N GLN A 237 13.40 3.23 15.07
CA GLN A 237 13.20 4.18 16.16
C GLN A 237 13.08 3.52 17.54
N GLN A 238 13.43 2.23 17.64
CA GLN A 238 13.29 1.43 18.87
C GLN A 238 11.85 1.45 19.41
N PHE A 239 10.85 1.47 18.53
CA PHE A 239 9.43 1.59 18.85
C PHE A 239 9.08 2.81 19.70
N ASN A 240 9.87 3.89 19.61
CA ASN A 240 9.56 5.13 20.30
C ASN A 240 8.37 5.84 19.61
N PRO A 241 7.23 6.02 20.29
CA PRO A 241 6.04 6.63 19.68
C PRO A 241 6.18 8.13 19.42
N THR A 242 7.13 8.80 20.09
CA THR A 242 7.34 10.26 19.96
C THR A 242 8.28 10.61 18.80
N LYS A 243 8.95 9.62 18.21
CA LYS A 243 9.88 9.84 17.09
C LYS A 243 9.22 9.47 15.76
N SER A 244 9.39 10.32 14.77
CA SER A 244 9.02 9.98 13.38
C SER A 244 9.82 8.77 12.92
N THR A 245 9.12 7.76 12.41
CA THR A 245 9.75 6.59 11.79
C THR A 245 10.17 6.86 10.34
N VAL A 246 9.60 7.89 9.70
CA VAL A 246 10.01 8.39 8.39
C VAL A 246 11.12 9.42 8.58
N VAL A 247 12.38 8.95 8.54
CA VAL A 247 13.57 9.78 8.80
C VAL A 247 14.04 10.50 7.55
N ASN A 248 14.14 9.79 6.43
CA ASN A 248 14.51 10.37 5.13
C ASN A 248 13.24 10.55 4.31
N ARG A 249 12.66 11.75 4.35
CA ARG A 249 11.41 12.08 3.66
C ARG A 249 11.58 12.29 2.15
N HIS A 250 12.50 11.60 1.49
CA HIS A 250 12.79 11.85 0.07
C HIS A 250 11.58 11.57 -0.84
N ASN A 251 10.73 10.58 -0.53
CA ASN A 251 9.53 10.34 -1.32
C ASN A 251 8.42 11.38 -1.08
N LEU A 252 8.50 12.13 0.02
CA LEU A 252 7.51 13.11 0.43
C LEU A 252 7.93 14.54 0.06
N ASP A 253 9.21 14.86 0.21
CA ASP A 253 9.70 16.24 0.20
C ASP A 253 10.61 16.57 -1.00
N MET A 254 11.09 15.56 -1.76
CA MET A 254 11.88 15.78 -2.98
C MET A 254 11.06 15.44 -4.21
N SER A 255 11.40 16.03 -5.37
CA SER A 255 10.81 15.59 -6.64
C SER A 255 11.17 14.13 -6.95
N ILE A 256 10.35 13.43 -7.75
CA ILE A 256 10.67 12.05 -8.18
C ILE A 256 12.07 11.98 -8.81
N LYS A 257 12.46 12.97 -9.61
CA LYS A 257 13.78 13.01 -10.26
C LYS A 257 14.92 13.05 -9.24
N GLU A 258 14.86 13.97 -8.29
CA GLU A 258 15.88 14.11 -7.23
C GLU A 258 15.93 12.85 -6.35
N SER A 259 14.77 12.32 -5.97
CA SER A 259 14.66 11.08 -5.21
C SER A 259 15.27 9.89 -5.97
N ASN A 260 15.04 9.78 -7.28
CA ASN A 260 15.59 8.71 -8.12
C ASN A 260 17.12 8.79 -8.17
N GLU A 261 17.67 9.98 -8.39
CA GLU A 261 19.11 10.21 -8.42
C GLU A 261 19.77 9.87 -7.07
N MET A 262 19.13 10.25 -5.96
CA MET A 262 19.59 9.92 -4.61
C MET A 262 19.60 8.40 -4.36
N GLN A 263 18.51 7.71 -4.70
CA GLN A 263 18.40 6.27 -4.49
C GLN A 263 19.40 5.48 -5.34
N LEU A 264 19.62 5.87 -6.61
CA LEU A 264 20.63 5.21 -7.45
C LEU A 264 22.06 5.41 -6.94
N LYS A 265 22.40 6.62 -6.46
CA LYS A 265 23.71 6.87 -5.83
C LYS A 265 23.90 5.96 -4.60
N LYS A 266 22.87 5.84 -3.75
CA LYS A 266 22.89 4.97 -2.56
C LYS A 266 22.98 3.49 -2.92
N ALA A 267 22.35 3.05 -4.00
CA ALA A 267 22.44 1.68 -4.48
C ALA A 267 23.84 1.37 -5.05
N ALA A 268 24.44 2.32 -5.78
CA ALA A 268 25.79 2.19 -6.31
C ALA A 268 26.86 2.16 -5.20
N SER A 269 26.67 2.89 -4.10
CA SER A 269 27.63 2.92 -2.98
C SER A 269 27.59 1.68 -2.07
N LYS A 270 26.60 0.80 -2.24
CA LYS A 270 26.46 -0.46 -1.49
C LYS A 270 27.04 -1.67 -2.23
N ARG A 271 27.52 -1.48 -3.47
CA ARG A 271 28.27 -2.45 -4.25
C ARG A 271 29.76 -2.25 -3.99
#